data_AF-A0AAF0FU76-F1
#
_entry.id   AF-A0AAF0FU76-F1
#
_cell.length_a   1.000
_cell.length_b   1.000
_cell.length_c   1.000
_cell.angle_alpha   90.00
_cell.angle_beta   90.00
_cell.angle_gamma   90.00
#
_symmetry.space_group_name_H-M   'P 1'
#
loop_
_entity.id
_entity.type
_entity.pdbx_description
1 polymer ?
#
loop_
_entity_poly.entity_id
_entity_poly.type
_entity_poly.pdbx_seq_one_letter_code
_entity_poly.pdbx_strand_id
1 'polypeptide(L)'
;MARIINVASKTYASNVKHVFLASTMISILIITTIVYLTLFKPLTTGISAYLGLVSALILLLLITIGYPIVYTRSVNKYIEFKRMLERIKIDKDKIIVPSRARVSYGVLEAGRYRYGERSEKEVLSFEEKGIAGSGEVELRSLVAPYIYFSYESNIRKTASQFYILSNALKITEGENSIYLAILGPVDINVEKNVLSVRKDDDYAEAVIEKKNDKIYIKLKYNKNKSRAARLVLYTRSRDKLFDITKTIGELDVSGEKEFVLDLVIPKEIMILPLPDTKNAFHLLNIDNSWIKPVISKSYATYYMTGYENAVIRLVLDIPHARDIVDEARIRATVEQGLREL
;
A
#
# COMPACT_ATOMS: atom_id res chain seq x y z
N MET A 1 6.75 22.38 6.65
CA MET A 1 6.42 21.72 7.92
C MET A 1 6.18 20.26 7.62
N ALA A 2 6.78 19.37 8.39
CA ALA A 2 6.63 17.93 8.23
C ALA A 2 5.63 17.35 9.23
N ARG A 3 4.95 16.26 8.86
CA ARG A 3 4.00 15.55 9.71
C ARG A 3 4.13 14.03 9.55
N ILE A 4 4.11 13.30 10.66
CA ILE A 4 4.04 11.84 10.65
C ILE A 4 2.58 11.43 10.41
N ILE A 5 2.40 10.52 9.46
CA ILE A 5 1.13 9.86 9.23
C ILE A 5 0.88 8.90 10.39
N ASN A 6 -0.22 9.13 11.12
CA ASN A 6 -0.67 8.19 12.13
C ASN A 6 -1.09 6.87 11.47
N VAL A 7 -0.29 5.82 11.69
CA VAL A 7 -0.64 4.46 11.28
C VAL A 7 -1.36 3.79 12.44
N ALA A 8 -2.68 3.73 12.36
CA ALA A 8 -3.48 3.08 13.39
C ALA A 8 -3.19 1.58 13.44
N SER A 9 -3.26 0.97 14.62
CA SER A 9 -3.37 -0.48 14.74
C SER A 9 -4.77 -0.91 14.32
N LYS A 10 -4.91 -2.03 13.61
CA LYS A 10 -6.19 -2.76 13.64
C LYS A 10 -6.54 -3.07 15.10
N THR A 11 -7.81 -2.97 15.47
CA THR A 11 -8.33 -3.11 16.85
C THR A 11 -7.88 -4.41 17.54
N TYR A 12 -7.47 -5.42 16.77
CA TYR A 12 -6.90 -6.66 17.29
C TYR A 12 -5.48 -6.51 17.85
N ALA A 13 -4.65 -5.62 17.30
CA ALA A 13 -3.27 -5.42 17.78
C ALA A 13 -3.22 -4.66 19.12
N SER A 14 -4.27 -3.91 19.49
CA SER A 14 -4.39 -3.31 20.83
C SER A 14 -4.82 -4.30 21.91
N ASN A 15 -5.42 -5.44 21.53
CA ASN A 15 -5.99 -6.43 22.44
C ASN A 15 -5.33 -7.81 22.34
N VAL A 16 -4.04 -7.85 21.99
CA VAL A 16 -3.28 -9.10 21.79
C VAL A 16 -3.36 -9.99 23.02
N LYS A 17 -3.27 -9.43 24.23
CA LYS A 17 -3.43 -10.19 25.47
C LYS A 17 -4.77 -10.92 25.53
N HIS A 18 -5.86 -10.26 25.14
CA HIS A 18 -7.20 -10.85 25.13
C HIS A 18 -7.38 -11.88 24.01
N VAL A 19 -6.84 -11.62 22.81
CA VAL A 19 -6.87 -12.59 21.69
C VAL A 19 -6.06 -13.84 22.04
N PHE A 20 -4.88 -13.66 22.63
CA PHE A 20 -4.04 -14.76 23.12
C PHE A 20 -4.75 -15.55 24.21
N LEU A 21 -5.28 -14.88 25.25
CA LEU A 21 -6.06 -15.53 26.30
C LEU A 21 -7.27 -16.30 25.74
N ALA A 22 -8.06 -15.68 24.86
CA ALA A 22 -9.22 -16.31 24.24
C ALA A 22 -8.83 -17.54 23.41
N SER A 23 -7.79 -17.43 22.56
CA SER A 23 -7.29 -18.58 21.77
C SER A 23 -6.75 -19.71 22.64
N THR A 24 -6.08 -19.37 23.74
CA THR A 24 -5.58 -20.35 24.72
C THR A 24 -6.73 -21.05 25.42
N MET A 25 -7.76 -20.30 25.87
CA MET A 25 -8.93 -20.88 26.51
C MET A 25 -9.74 -21.78 25.57
N ILE A 26 -9.94 -21.37 24.31
CA ILE A 26 -10.59 -22.20 23.28
C ILE A 26 -9.79 -23.48 23.04
N SER A 27 -8.46 -23.39 22.99
CA SER A 27 -7.60 -24.55 22.83
C SER A 27 -7.72 -25.52 24.01
N ILE A 28 -7.72 -25.01 25.25
CA ILE A 28 -7.93 -25.81 26.46
C ILE A 28 -9.30 -26.51 26.42
N LEU A 29 -10.36 -25.81 25.99
CA LEU A 29 -11.70 -26.36 25.86
C LEU A 29 -11.73 -27.51 24.83
N ILE A 30 -11.09 -27.32 23.67
CA ILE A 30 -11.00 -28.35 22.62
C ILE A 30 -10.21 -29.56 23.12
N ILE A 31 -9.07 -29.36 23.79
CA ILE A 31 -8.27 -30.43 24.40
C ILE A 31 -9.12 -31.24 25.37
N THR A 32 -9.78 -30.56 26.31
CA THR A 32 -10.59 -31.20 27.34
C THR A 32 -11.72 -32.02 26.70
N THR A 33 -12.33 -31.49 25.65
CA THR A 33 -13.41 -32.17 24.90
C THR A 33 -12.90 -33.41 24.15
N ILE A 34 -11.76 -33.32 23.45
CA ILE A 34 -11.17 -34.45 22.72
C ILE A 34 -10.76 -35.54 23.72
N VAL A 35 -10.07 -35.19 24.80
CA VAL A 35 -9.66 -36.13 25.85
C VAL A 35 -10.89 -36.81 26.46
N TYR A 36 -11.92 -36.04 26.83
CA TYR A 36 -13.17 -36.57 27.35
C TYR A 36 -13.83 -37.56 26.38
N LEU A 37 -13.97 -37.19 25.10
CA LEU A 37 -14.57 -38.07 24.09
C LEU A 37 -13.73 -39.33 23.85
N THR A 38 -12.39 -39.25 23.88
CA THR A 38 -11.53 -40.42 23.72
C THR A 38 -11.52 -41.36 24.92
N LEU A 39 -11.73 -40.83 26.14
CA LEU A 39 -11.78 -41.63 27.35
C LEU A 39 -13.16 -42.25 27.59
N PHE A 40 -14.24 -41.56 27.19
CA PHE A 40 -15.62 -41.95 27.53
C PHE A 40 -16.43 -42.55 26.36
N LYS A 41 -16.02 -42.38 25.10
CA LYS A 41 -16.58 -43.17 23.99
C LYS A 41 -15.62 -44.31 23.66
N PRO A 42 -16.08 -45.57 23.59
CA PRO A 42 -15.25 -46.68 23.15
C PRO A 42 -14.98 -46.51 21.66
N LEU A 43 -13.89 -45.81 21.32
CA LEU A 43 -13.28 -45.89 19.99
C LEU A 43 -12.83 -47.34 19.83
N THR A 44 -13.63 -48.07 19.07
CA THR A 44 -13.47 -49.49 18.74
C THR A 44 -12.01 -49.86 18.48
N THR A 45 -11.54 -50.79 19.30
CA THR A 45 -10.32 -51.62 19.24
C THR A 45 -9.50 -51.56 17.95
N GLY A 46 -8.29 -50.99 18.04
CA GLY A 46 -7.22 -51.15 17.04
C GLY A 46 -6.09 -50.13 17.20
N ILE A 47 -4.88 -50.51 16.76
CA ILE A 47 -3.66 -49.66 16.67
C ILE A 47 -3.95 -48.32 15.94
N SER A 48 -4.97 -48.29 15.08
CA SER A 48 -5.47 -47.11 14.37
C SER A 48 -6.04 -46.01 15.28
N ALA A 49 -6.67 -46.35 16.41
CA ALA A 49 -7.22 -45.36 17.35
C ALA A 49 -6.10 -44.62 18.11
N TYR A 50 -5.04 -45.33 18.50
CA TYR A 50 -3.87 -44.75 19.14
C TYR A 50 -3.11 -43.81 18.18
N LEU A 51 -2.89 -44.25 16.93
CA LEU A 51 -2.27 -43.42 15.90
C LEU A 51 -3.11 -42.17 15.56
N GLY A 52 -4.44 -42.29 15.56
CA GLY A 52 -5.35 -41.15 15.38
C GLY A 52 -5.24 -40.13 16.52
N LEU A 53 -5.15 -40.60 17.77
CA LEU A 53 -5.01 -39.74 18.96
C LEU A 53 -3.65 -39.05 19.00
N VAL A 54 -2.57 -39.76 18.67
CA VAL A 54 -1.21 -39.18 18.56
C VAL A 54 -1.16 -38.14 17.42
N SER A 55 -1.76 -38.43 16.27
CA SER A 55 -1.82 -37.48 15.14
C SER A 55 -2.63 -36.23 15.49
N ALA A 56 -3.76 -36.38 16.20
CA ALA A 56 -4.56 -35.27 16.69
C ALA A 56 -3.80 -34.43 17.74
N LEU A 57 -3.06 -35.06 18.66
CA LEU A 57 -2.20 -34.37 19.62
C LEU A 57 -1.07 -33.60 18.93
N ILE A 58 -0.42 -34.18 17.92
CA ILE A 58 0.65 -33.50 17.16
C ILE A 58 0.08 -32.31 16.39
N LEU A 59 -1.02 -32.48 15.66
CA LEU A 59 -1.67 -31.40 14.93
C LEU A 59 -2.10 -30.27 15.89
N LEU A 60 -2.63 -30.64 17.05
CA LEU A 60 -3.08 -29.71 18.06
C LEU A 60 -1.92 -29.01 18.78
N LEU A 61 -0.79 -29.69 19.01
CA LEU A 61 0.44 -29.10 19.54
C LEU A 61 1.06 -28.13 18.53
N LEU A 62 1.00 -28.45 17.23
CA LEU A 62 1.39 -27.52 16.15
C LEU A 62 0.48 -26.30 16.07
N ILE A 63 -0.84 -26.45 16.29
CA ILE A 63 -1.78 -25.33 16.32
C ILE A 63 -1.62 -24.50 17.59
N THR A 64 -1.48 -25.11 18.77
CA THR A 64 -1.41 -24.42 20.07
C THR A 64 -0.05 -23.79 20.35
N ILE A 65 1.04 -24.34 19.83
CA ILE A 65 2.39 -23.78 20.02
C ILE A 65 2.80 -22.96 18.79
N GLY A 66 2.58 -23.49 17.58
CA GLY A 66 3.03 -22.85 16.34
C GLY A 66 2.28 -21.55 16.01
N TYR A 67 0.95 -21.54 16.10
CA TYR A 67 0.16 -20.35 15.77
C TYR A 67 0.44 -19.17 16.70
N PRO A 68 0.49 -19.34 18.05
CA PRO A 68 0.82 -18.23 18.92
C PRO A 68 2.26 -17.78 18.81
N ILE A 69 3.24 -18.65 18.54
CA ILE A 69 4.64 -18.22 18.33
C ILE A 69 4.76 -17.30 17.10
N VAL A 70 4.13 -17.65 15.98
CA VAL A 70 4.18 -16.83 14.76
C VAL A 70 3.43 -15.51 14.97
N TYR A 71 2.25 -15.56 15.59
CA TYR A 71 1.44 -14.36 15.85
C TYR A 71 2.09 -13.42 16.89
N THR A 72 2.65 -13.97 17.98
CA THR A 72 3.37 -13.19 19.00
C THR A 72 4.62 -12.53 18.44
N ARG A 73 5.35 -13.16 17.52
CA ARG A 73 6.49 -12.52 16.84
C ARG A 73 6.08 -11.29 16.07
N SER A 74 5.03 -11.38 15.23
CA SER A 74 4.52 -10.23 14.45
C SER A 74 4.01 -9.10 15.34
N VAL A 75 3.30 -9.45 16.42
CA VAL A 75 2.81 -8.48 17.39
C VAL A 75 3.95 -7.82 18.17
N ASN A 76 4.92 -8.59 18.68
CA ASN A 76 6.05 -8.06 19.42
C ASN A 76 6.82 -7.07 18.54
N LYS A 77 7.04 -7.42 17.26
CA LYS A 77 7.64 -6.50 16.28
C LYS A 77 6.81 -5.24 16.07
N TYR A 78 5.49 -5.34 16.05
CA TYR A 78 4.61 -4.16 15.98
C TYR A 78 4.67 -3.29 17.24
N ILE A 79 4.76 -3.89 18.43
CA ILE A 79 4.94 -3.17 19.70
C ILE A 79 6.29 -2.47 19.73
N GLU A 80 7.36 -3.14 19.30
CA GLU A 80 8.70 -2.57 19.15
C GLU A 80 8.70 -1.38 18.17
N PHE A 81 8.05 -1.55 17.02
CA PHE A 81 7.82 -0.49 16.04
C PHE A 81 7.12 0.73 16.68
N LYS A 82 6.02 0.53 17.41
CA LYS A 82 5.33 1.63 18.11
C LYS A 82 6.23 2.33 19.13
N ARG A 83 6.95 1.57 19.96
CA ARG A 83 7.87 2.12 20.96
C ARG A 83 9.02 2.91 20.33
N MET A 84 9.52 2.49 19.17
CA MET A 84 10.51 3.27 18.42
C MET A 84 9.89 4.55 17.86
N LEU A 85 8.69 4.45 17.26
CA LEU A 85 7.98 5.59 16.69
C LEU A 85 7.66 6.68 17.74
N GLU A 86 7.24 6.30 18.95
CA GLU A 86 6.97 7.22 20.07
C GLU A 86 8.20 8.03 20.52
N ARG A 87 9.40 7.52 20.24
CA ARG A 87 10.67 8.17 20.61
C ARG A 87 11.22 9.08 19.51
N ILE A 88 10.58 9.09 18.35
CA ILE A 88 10.93 9.94 17.23
C ILE A 88 10.07 11.20 17.30
N LYS A 89 10.70 12.36 17.27
CA LYS A 89 10.02 13.65 17.25
C LYS A 89 10.23 14.32 15.90
N ILE A 90 9.21 15.02 15.42
CA ILE A 90 9.34 15.92 14.29
C ILE A 90 9.37 17.34 14.84
N ASP A 91 10.38 18.09 14.45
CA ASP A 91 10.42 19.54 14.67
C ASP A 91 10.59 20.23 13.32
N LYS A 92 9.57 21.00 12.90
CA LYS A 92 9.49 21.62 11.58
C LYS A 92 9.74 20.63 10.45
N ASP A 93 10.93 20.67 9.83
CA ASP A 93 11.34 19.80 8.72
C ASP A 93 12.53 18.91 9.11
N LYS A 94 12.70 18.65 10.42
CA LYS A 94 13.72 17.77 10.98
C LYS A 94 13.10 16.60 11.71
N ILE A 95 13.77 15.46 11.64
CA ILE A 95 13.49 14.31 12.50
C ILE A 95 14.54 14.27 13.59
N ILE A 96 14.06 14.25 14.83
CA ILE A 96 14.88 14.06 16.03
C ILE A 96 14.73 12.60 16.45
N VAL A 97 15.83 11.88 16.45
CA VAL A 97 15.92 10.46 16.82
C VAL A 97 16.72 10.30 18.13
N PRO A 98 16.57 9.17 18.84
CA PRO A 98 17.44 8.85 19.97
C PRO A 98 18.92 8.89 19.57
N SER A 99 19.78 9.47 20.42
CA SER A 99 21.22 9.64 20.16
C SER A 99 21.95 8.33 19.87
N ARG A 100 21.49 7.22 20.46
CA ARG A 100 22.02 5.87 20.25
C ARG A 100 21.51 5.18 18.97
N ALA A 101 20.61 5.80 18.22
CA ALA A 101 20.07 5.24 16.99
C ALA A 101 20.97 5.60 15.80
N ARG A 102 21.26 4.59 14.96
CA ARG A 102 21.89 4.81 13.65
C ARG A 102 20.81 5.19 12.64
N VAL A 103 21.04 6.27 11.89
CA VAL A 103 20.14 6.67 10.80
C VAL A 103 20.83 6.51 9.46
N SER A 104 20.21 5.74 8.58
CA SER A 104 20.66 5.55 7.20
C SER A 104 19.61 6.10 6.23
N TYR A 105 20.03 6.70 5.13
CA TYR A 105 19.14 7.19 4.09
C TYR A 105 19.26 6.34 2.83
N GLY A 106 18.16 6.24 2.08
CA GLY A 106 18.12 5.38 0.90
C GLY A 106 16.77 5.41 0.21
N VAL A 107 16.56 4.43 -0.67
CA VAL A 107 15.30 4.24 -1.39
C VAL A 107 14.55 3.06 -0.79
N LEU A 108 13.34 3.28 -0.33
CA LEU A 108 12.45 2.25 0.19
C LEU A 108 11.44 1.85 -0.88
N GLU A 109 11.32 0.55 -1.10
CA GLU A 109 10.19 -0.08 -1.76
C GLU A 109 9.46 -0.94 -0.74
N ALA A 110 8.18 -0.62 -0.48
CA ALA A 110 7.34 -1.41 0.40
C ALA A 110 5.95 -1.56 -0.20
N GLY A 111 5.32 -2.70 0.00
CA GLY A 111 4.00 -2.93 -0.54
C GLY A 111 3.41 -4.24 -0.07
N ARG A 112 2.09 -4.28 -0.08
CA ARG A 112 1.31 -5.46 0.25
C ARG A 112 0.21 -5.58 -0.77
N TYR A 113 0.11 -6.73 -1.41
CA TYR A 113 -0.94 -7.08 -2.34
C TYR A 113 -1.66 -8.31 -1.81
N ARG A 114 -2.94 -8.17 -1.48
CA ARG A 114 -3.77 -9.31 -1.06
C ARG A 114 -4.80 -9.59 -2.15
N TYR A 115 -4.88 -10.82 -2.63
CA TYR A 115 -5.89 -11.31 -3.56
C TYR A 115 -6.71 -12.43 -2.89
N GLY A 116 -7.97 -12.13 -2.59
CA GLY A 116 -8.84 -12.99 -1.79
C GLY A 116 -8.31 -13.23 -0.37
N GLU A 117 -8.73 -14.34 0.23
CA GLU A 117 -8.35 -14.71 1.60
C GLU A 117 -7.01 -15.46 1.68
N ARG A 118 -6.49 -15.95 0.55
CA ARG A 118 -5.39 -16.95 0.53
C ARG A 118 -4.08 -16.47 -0.10
N SER A 119 -4.12 -15.44 -0.95
CA SER A 119 -2.92 -14.95 -1.63
C SER A 119 -2.52 -13.59 -1.06
N GLU A 120 -1.39 -13.55 -0.37
CA GLU A 120 -0.78 -12.32 0.11
C GLU A 120 0.66 -12.26 -0.41
N LYS A 121 1.00 -11.17 -1.07
CA LYS A 121 2.37 -10.86 -1.50
C LYS A 121 2.84 -9.59 -0.82
N GLU A 122 4.04 -9.63 -0.27
CA GLU A 122 4.64 -8.51 0.43
C GLU A 122 6.02 -8.20 -0.16
N VAL A 123 6.25 -6.94 -0.48
CA VAL A 123 7.56 -6.39 -0.87
C VAL A 123 8.03 -5.45 0.22
N LEU A 124 9.31 -5.57 0.57
CA LEU A 124 10.01 -4.69 1.50
C LEU A 124 11.48 -4.79 1.13
N SER A 125 12.00 -3.70 0.57
CA SER A 125 13.38 -3.57 0.13
C SER A 125 13.85 -2.16 0.46
N PHE A 126 15.05 -2.03 1.01
CA PHE A 126 15.66 -0.76 1.30
C PHE A 126 17.06 -0.75 0.70
N GLU A 127 17.28 0.13 -0.27
CA GLU A 127 18.58 0.35 -0.89
C GLU A 127 19.29 1.49 -0.16
N GLU A 128 20.20 1.16 0.75
CA GLU A 128 20.98 2.13 1.50
C GLU A 128 21.90 2.93 0.56
N LYS A 129 21.79 4.26 0.62
CA LYS A 129 22.63 5.19 -0.15
C LYS A 129 23.72 5.82 0.72
N GLY A 130 23.49 5.91 2.02
CA GLY A 130 24.50 6.35 2.98
C GLY A 130 23.96 6.49 4.40
N ILE A 131 24.81 7.01 5.27
CA ILE A 131 24.51 7.27 6.67
C ILE A 131 24.11 8.74 6.81
N ALA A 132 22.92 9.00 7.35
CA ALA A 132 22.42 10.36 7.59
C ALA A 132 22.94 10.96 8.90
N GLY A 133 23.47 10.12 9.80
CA GLY A 133 24.07 10.53 11.07
C GLY A 133 23.31 9.97 12.28
N SER A 134 23.36 10.71 13.38
CA SER A 134 22.70 10.40 14.66
C SER A 134 22.10 11.67 15.27
N GLY A 135 20.95 11.55 15.93
CA GLY A 135 20.31 12.65 16.67
C GLY A 135 19.33 13.48 15.83
N GLU A 136 19.81 14.17 14.80
CA GLU A 136 18.96 15.02 13.95
C GLU A 136 19.19 14.77 12.46
N VAL A 137 18.10 14.72 11.69
CA VAL A 137 18.16 14.57 10.23
C VAL A 137 17.21 15.56 9.55
N GLU A 138 17.72 16.30 8.58
CA GLU A 138 16.92 17.22 7.77
C GLU A 138 16.14 16.46 6.70
N LEU A 139 14.84 16.73 6.60
CA LEU A 139 13.94 16.02 5.68
C LEU A 139 13.92 16.59 4.27
N ARG A 140 14.17 17.91 4.13
CA ARG A 140 14.07 18.62 2.85
C ARG A 140 15.02 18.05 1.80
N SER A 141 16.25 17.75 2.20
CA SER A 141 17.27 17.13 1.35
C SER A 141 16.91 15.72 0.87
N LEU A 142 15.90 15.10 1.49
CA LEU A 142 15.44 13.75 1.19
C LEU A 142 14.16 13.73 0.36
N VAL A 143 13.48 14.87 0.17
CA VAL A 143 12.29 14.95 -0.67
C VAL A 143 12.67 14.69 -2.13
N ALA A 144 12.02 13.71 -2.73
CA ALA A 144 12.20 13.34 -4.13
C ALA A 144 10.88 12.87 -4.75
N PRO A 145 10.80 12.79 -6.08
CA PRO A 145 9.66 12.18 -6.77
C PRO A 145 9.32 10.77 -6.25
N TYR A 146 8.02 10.58 -6.17
CA TYR A 146 7.29 9.53 -5.48
C TYR A 146 6.62 8.41 -6.26
N ILE A 147 6.41 7.22 -5.74
CA ILE A 147 5.17 6.48 -6.06
C ILE A 147 4.54 6.08 -4.75
N TYR A 148 3.29 6.48 -4.51
CA TYR A 148 2.49 5.96 -3.42
C TYR A 148 1.08 5.69 -3.89
N PHE A 149 0.56 4.53 -3.52
CA PHE A 149 -0.85 4.26 -3.66
C PHE A 149 -1.38 3.31 -2.60
N SER A 150 -2.67 3.45 -2.31
CA SER A 150 -3.44 2.55 -1.47
C SER A 150 -4.81 2.32 -2.11
N TYR A 151 -5.24 1.06 -2.16
CA TYR A 151 -6.49 0.62 -2.71
C TYR A 151 -7.19 -0.36 -1.77
N GLU A 152 -8.47 -0.10 -1.48
CA GLU A 152 -9.36 -1.04 -0.81
C GLU A 152 -10.64 -1.30 -1.62
N SER A 153 -10.82 -2.53 -2.12
CA SER A 153 -12.04 -2.92 -2.83
C SER A 153 -13.16 -3.36 -1.88
N ASN A 154 -14.25 -2.58 -1.84
CA ASN A 154 -15.45 -2.96 -1.08
C ASN A 154 -16.35 -3.97 -1.80
N ILE A 155 -16.14 -4.23 -3.10
CA ILE A 155 -17.11 -4.99 -3.91
C ILE A 155 -17.08 -6.49 -3.59
N ARG A 156 -16.05 -7.03 -2.91
CA ARG A 156 -16.01 -8.45 -2.46
C ARG A 156 -14.86 -8.76 -1.49
N LYS A 157 -14.38 -7.82 -0.66
CA LYS A 157 -13.25 -8.00 0.31
C LYS A 157 -11.98 -8.66 -0.26
N THR A 158 -11.73 -8.57 -1.57
CA THR A 158 -10.79 -9.47 -2.26
C THR A 158 -9.52 -8.78 -2.73
N ALA A 159 -9.40 -7.45 -2.65
CA ALA A 159 -8.15 -6.78 -2.94
C ALA A 159 -7.91 -5.59 -2.00
N SER A 160 -6.89 -5.71 -1.15
CA SER A 160 -6.29 -4.58 -0.44
C SER A 160 -4.85 -4.48 -0.89
N GLN A 161 -4.48 -3.32 -1.41
CA GLN A 161 -3.17 -3.11 -1.98
C GLN A 161 -2.61 -1.78 -1.52
N PHE A 162 -1.41 -1.78 -0.95
CA PHE A 162 -0.61 -0.56 -0.86
C PHE A 162 0.74 -0.80 -1.51
N TYR A 163 1.32 0.27 -2.02
CA TYR A 163 2.68 0.28 -2.54
C TYR A 163 3.28 1.66 -2.35
N ILE A 164 4.56 1.67 -2.02
CA ILE A 164 5.35 2.86 -1.91
C ILE A 164 6.73 2.60 -2.49
N LEU A 165 7.19 3.54 -3.31
CA LEU A 165 8.57 3.69 -3.75
C LEU A 165 8.96 5.14 -3.50
N SER A 166 9.83 5.37 -2.53
CA SER A 166 10.19 6.72 -2.08
C SER A 166 11.56 6.76 -1.43
N ASN A 167 12.14 7.95 -1.34
CA ASN A 167 13.24 8.18 -0.41
C ASN A 167 12.77 7.94 1.03
N ALA A 168 13.62 7.34 1.84
CA ALA A 168 13.29 6.98 3.19
C ALA A 168 14.51 7.02 4.12
N LEU A 169 14.21 7.06 5.41
CA LEU A 169 15.18 6.84 6.47
C LEU A 169 14.96 5.46 7.09
N LYS A 170 16.04 4.74 7.32
CA LYS A 170 16.08 3.56 8.20
C LYS A 170 16.69 3.98 9.53
N ILE A 171 15.91 3.87 10.60
CA ILE A 171 16.36 4.17 11.96
C ILE A 171 16.56 2.83 12.68
N THR A 172 17.76 2.57 13.15
CA THR A 172 18.14 1.32 13.81
C THR A 172 18.59 1.59 15.23
N GLU A 173 18.04 0.85 16.19
CA GLU A 173 18.36 0.92 17.61
C GLU A 173 18.43 -0.49 18.20
N GLY A 174 19.65 -0.96 18.49
CA GLY A 174 19.89 -2.36 18.84
C GLY A 174 19.53 -3.29 17.67
N GLU A 175 18.70 -4.30 17.93
CA GLU A 175 18.24 -5.26 16.93
C GLU A 175 16.97 -4.80 16.17
N ASN A 176 16.43 -3.63 16.52
CA ASN A 176 15.17 -3.15 15.97
C ASN A 176 15.40 -2.03 14.98
N SER A 177 14.61 -2.01 13.90
CA SER A 177 14.60 -0.90 12.98
C SER A 177 13.19 -0.51 12.54
N ILE A 178 13.08 0.73 12.08
CA ILE A 178 11.88 1.22 11.40
C ILE A 178 12.28 1.96 10.13
N TYR A 179 11.37 1.99 9.17
CA TYR A 179 11.48 2.81 7.99
C TYR A 179 10.56 4.02 8.11
N LEU A 180 11.06 5.18 7.72
CA LEU A 180 10.29 6.41 7.59
C LEU A 180 10.32 6.83 6.13
N ALA A 181 9.26 6.51 5.39
CA ALA A 181 9.14 6.92 4.01
C ALA A 181 8.74 8.40 3.92
N ILE A 182 9.42 9.15 3.06
CA ILE A 182 9.30 10.61 2.98
C ILE A 182 8.53 10.96 1.71
N LEU A 183 7.34 11.53 1.91
CA LEU A 183 6.43 11.96 0.86
C LEU A 183 6.31 13.48 0.91
N GLY A 184 7.17 14.18 0.16
CA GLY A 184 7.15 15.64 0.12
C GLY A 184 6.14 16.19 -0.90
N PRO A 185 5.91 17.51 -0.89
CA PRO A 185 5.16 18.17 -1.95
C PRO A 185 5.92 18.05 -3.28
N VAL A 186 5.18 17.77 -4.34
CA VAL A 186 5.70 17.61 -5.70
C VAL A 186 4.80 18.35 -6.67
N ASP A 187 5.41 19.06 -7.60
CA ASP A 187 4.72 19.61 -8.76
C ASP A 187 4.63 18.56 -9.85
N ILE A 188 3.40 18.27 -10.29
CA ILE A 188 3.13 17.31 -11.34
C ILE A 188 2.98 18.01 -12.69
N ASN A 189 3.52 17.40 -13.75
CA ASN A 189 3.30 17.88 -15.10
C ASN A 189 3.08 16.72 -16.07
N VAL A 190 2.30 16.93 -17.11
CA VAL A 190 2.05 15.94 -18.16
C VAL A 190 2.94 16.26 -19.35
N GLU A 191 3.73 15.30 -19.81
CA GLU A 191 4.68 15.52 -20.93
C GLU A 191 3.99 15.91 -22.24
N LYS A 192 2.75 15.43 -22.44
CA LYS A 192 1.98 15.58 -23.66
C LYS A 192 0.54 15.95 -23.33
N ASN A 193 0.09 17.09 -23.86
CA ASN A 193 -1.23 17.65 -23.56
C ASN A 193 -2.33 17.16 -24.51
N VAL A 194 -1.99 16.39 -25.55
CA VAL A 194 -2.98 15.83 -26.50
C VAL A 194 -2.64 14.37 -26.74
N LEU A 195 -3.60 13.49 -26.52
CA LEU A 195 -3.53 12.08 -26.93
C LEU A 195 -4.47 11.87 -28.11
N SER A 196 -4.05 11.10 -29.09
CA SER A 196 -4.87 10.82 -30.27
C SER A 196 -4.68 9.39 -30.74
N VAL A 197 -5.77 8.67 -30.94
CA VAL A 197 -5.78 7.31 -31.48
C VAL A 197 -6.76 7.24 -32.64
N ARG A 198 -6.39 6.51 -33.69
CA ARG A 198 -7.21 6.35 -34.89
C ARG A 198 -7.09 4.94 -35.44
N LYS A 199 -8.21 4.37 -35.88
CA LYS A 199 -8.27 3.15 -36.68
C LYS A 199 -9.42 3.24 -37.67
N ASP A 200 -9.15 3.09 -38.95
CA ASP A 200 -10.16 3.27 -39.99
C ASP A 200 -10.87 4.64 -39.80
N ASP A 201 -12.19 4.62 -39.55
CA ASP A 201 -13.00 5.81 -39.25
C ASP A 201 -13.24 6.04 -37.74
N ASP A 202 -12.80 5.11 -36.88
CA ASP A 202 -12.81 5.31 -35.44
C ASP A 202 -11.69 6.28 -35.04
N TYR A 203 -12.04 7.28 -34.24
CA TYR A 203 -11.11 8.30 -33.78
C TYR A 203 -11.41 8.72 -32.34
N ALA A 204 -10.39 8.80 -31.51
CA ALA A 204 -10.50 9.47 -30.22
C ALA A 204 -9.35 10.44 -29.99
N GLU A 205 -9.65 11.55 -29.34
CA GLU A 205 -8.71 12.59 -28.94
C GLU A 205 -8.96 12.96 -27.49
N ALA A 206 -7.91 13.08 -26.69
CA ALA A 206 -7.99 13.58 -25.34
C ALA A 206 -7.07 14.79 -25.17
N VAL A 207 -7.65 15.94 -24.84
CA VAL A 207 -6.91 17.15 -24.49
C VAL A 207 -6.77 17.20 -22.97
N ILE A 208 -5.54 17.34 -22.50
CA ILE A 208 -5.14 17.27 -21.09
C ILE A 208 -4.66 18.65 -20.65
N GLU A 209 -5.23 19.17 -19.57
CA GLU A 209 -4.90 20.47 -19.01
C GLU A 209 -4.75 20.39 -17.50
N LYS A 210 -3.70 21.01 -16.96
CA LYS A 210 -3.51 21.13 -15.51
C LYS A 210 -4.05 22.48 -15.01
N LYS A 211 -4.93 22.46 -14.01
CA LYS A 211 -5.43 23.64 -13.29
C LYS A 211 -5.54 23.33 -11.79
N ASN A 212 -4.96 24.18 -10.93
CA ASN A 212 -5.11 24.12 -9.46
C ASN A 212 -4.93 22.71 -8.88
N ASP A 213 -3.78 22.09 -9.15
CA ASP A 213 -3.41 20.72 -8.72
C ASP A 213 -4.26 19.57 -9.28
N LYS A 214 -5.20 19.85 -10.19
CA LYS A 214 -6.03 18.87 -10.87
C LYS A 214 -5.68 18.75 -12.34
N ILE A 215 -5.84 17.54 -12.87
CA ILE A 215 -5.73 17.27 -14.31
C ILE A 215 -7.14 17.13 -14.88
N TYR A 216 -7.49 18.03 -15.78
CA TYR A 216 -8.71 18.03 -16.55
C TYR A 216 -8.45 17.37 -17.90
N ILE A 217 -9.32 16.45 -18.30
CA ILE A 217 -9.19 15.72 -19.54
C ILE A 217 -10.48 15.82 -20.33
N LYS A 218 -10.42 16.44 -21.50
CA LYS A 218 -11.53 16.54 -22.45
C LYS A 218 -11.38 15.45 -23.50
N LEU A 219 -12.25 14.45 -23.45
CA LEU A 219 -12.26 13.32 -24.39
C LEU A 219 -13.29 13.56 -25.48
N LYS A 220 -12.86 13.48 -26.74
CA LYS A 220 -13.72 13.46 -27.93
C LYS A 220 -13.58 12.11 -28.62
N TYR A 221 -14.69 11.54 -29.04
CA TYR A 221 -14.73 10.22 -29.65
C TYR A 221 -15.72 10.19 -30.82
N ASN A 222 -15.28 9.64 -31.95
CA ASN A 222 -16.11 9.29 -33.09
C ASN A 222 -16.06 7.78 -33.28
N LYS A 223 -17.18 7.13 -33.03
CA LYS A 223 -17.36 5.68 -33.10
C LYS A 223 -17.88 5.26 -34.47
N ASN A 224 -17.24 4.24 -35.05
CA ASN A 224 -17.70 3.44 -36.16
C ASN A 224 -17.76 1.95 -35.76
N LYS A 225 -16.61 1.29 -35.58
CA LYS A 225 -16.51 -0.15 -35.27
C LYS A 225 -15.94 -0.45 -33.89
N SER A 226 -15.23 0.50 -33.28
CA SER A 226 -14.63 0.33 -31.96
C SER A 226 -15.70 0.23 -30.87
N ARG A 227 -15.39 -0.46 -29.76
CA ARG A 227 -16.34 -0.64 -28.65
C ARG A 227 -16.47 0.64 -27.86
N ALA A 228 -15.35 1.20 -27.44
CA ALA A 228 -15.27 2.39 -26.62
C ALA A 228 -13.89 3.06 -26.75
N ALA A 229 -13.86 4.36 -26.44
CA ALA A 229 -12.64 5.09 -26.10
C ALA A 229 -12.53 5.22 -24.59
N ARG A 230 -11.40 4.78 -24.01
CA ARG A 230 -11.15 4.76 -22.57
C ARG A 230 -9.94 5.61 -22.21
N LEU A 231 -10.08 6.41 -21.17
CA LEU A 231 -8.98 7.08 -20.49
C LEU A 231 -8.57 6.26 -19.27
N VAL A 232 -7.31 5.87 -19.24
CA VAL A 232 -6.77 4.98 -18.21
C VAL A 232 -5.54 5.59 -17.59
N LEU A 233 -5.50 5.68 -16.26
CA LEU A 233 -4.27 5.94 -15.52
C LEU A 233 -3.59 4.61 -15.24
N TYR A 234 -2.37 4.45 -15.75
CA TYR A 234 -1.53 3.30 -15.51
C TYR A 234 -0.30 3.73 -14.72
N THR A 235 -0.07 3.12 -13.56
CA THR A 235 1.15 3.34 -12.78
C THR A 235 1.94 2.04 -12.74
N ARG A 236 3.17 2.09 -13.25
CA ARG A 236 4.06 0.94 -13.28
C ARG A 236 4.88 0.90 -12.01
N SER A 237 4.88 -0.26 -11.37
CA SER A 237 5.73 -0.58 -10.23
C SER A 237 6.96 -1.38 -10.68
N ARG A 238 7.96 -1.56 -9.80
CA ARG A 238 9.10 -2.43 -10.13
C ARG A 238 8.68 -3.91 -10.23
N ASP A 239 7.68 -4.32 -9.45
CA ASP A 239 7.11 -5.66 -9.45
C ASP A 239 5.68 -5.62 -10.01
N LYS A 240 5.47 -6.14 -11.23
CA LYS A 240 4.21 -6.06 -12.00
C LYS A 240 2.93 -6.39 -11.23
N LEU A 241 3.00 -7.18 -10.15
CA LEU A 241 1.84 -7.45 -9.30
C LEU A 241 1.32 -6.21 -8.57
N PHE A 242 2.16 -5.18 -8.47
CA PHE A 242 1.81 -3.87 -7.92
C PHE A 242 1.46 -2.85 -9.01
N ASP A 243 1.36 -3.24 -10.29
CA ASP A 243 0.89 -2.30 -11.31
C ASP A 243 -0.57 -1.92 -11.07
N ILE A 244 -0.88 -0.63 -11.14
CA ILE A 244 -2.23 -0.12 -11.02
C ILE A 244 -2.73 0.37 -12.37
N THR A 245 -3.97 -0.04 -12.68
CA THR A 245 -4.73 0.45 -13.83
C THR A 245 -6.06 0.98 -13.31
N LYS A 246 -6.33 2.27 -13.49
CA LYS A 246 -7.59 2.92 -13.11
C LYS A 246 -8.22 3.56 -14.33
N THR A 247 -9.44 3.17 -14.67
CA THR A 247 -10.24 3.89 -15.66
C THR A 247 -10.65 5.25 -15.08
N ILE A 248 -10.25 6.32 -15.76
CA ILE A 248 -10.61 7.70 -15.42
C ILE A 248 -11.98 8.03 -16.05
N GLY A 249 -12.17 7.58 -17.29
CA GLY A 249 -13.34 7.87 -18.09
C GLY A 249 -13.48 6.94 -19.27
N GLU A 250 -14.70 6.84 -19.79
CA GLU A 250 -15.04 6.01 -20.94
C GLU A 250 -16.16 6.69 -21.74
N LEU A 251 -16.08 6.56 -23.06
CA LEU A 251 -17.16 6.86 -24.01
C LEU A 251 -17.40 5.62 -24.88
N ASP A 252 -18.60 5.07 -24.80
CA ASP A 252 -19.08 3.93 -25.58
C ASP A 252 -19.90 4.36 -26.80
N VAL A 253 -20.22 5.64 -26.94
CA VAL A 253 -20.90 6.27 -28.07
C VAL A 253 -20.14 7.52 -28.54
N SER A 254 -20.32 7.91 -29.81
CA SER A 254 -19.73 9.14 -30.34
C SER A 254 -20.16 10.35 -29.50
N GLY A 255 -19.23 11.25 -29.22
CA GLY A 255 -19.50 12.43 -28.42
C GLY A 255 -18.26 13.01 -27.77
N GLU A 256 -18.50 13.87 -26.79
CA GLU A 256 -17.47 14.58 -26.05
C GLU A 256 -17.82 14.62 -24.56
N LYS A 257 -16.84 14.42 -23.69
CA LYS A 257 -17.02 14.46 -22.24
C LYS A 257 -15.76 14.89 -21.52
N GLU A 258 -15.95 15.64 -20.45
CA GLU A 258 -14.87 16.05 -19.56
C GLU A 258 -14.77 15.12 -18.35
N PHE A 259 -13.52 14.85 -17.97
CA PHE A 259 -13.16 14.04 -16.82
C PHE A 259 -12.15 14.79 -15.97
N VAL A 260 -12.21 14.58 -14.66
CA VAL A 260 -11.25 15.13 -13.71
C VAL A 260 -10.49 13.98 -13.09
N LEU A 261 -9.17 14.01 -13.24
CA LEU A 261 -8.28 13.14 -12.51
C LEU A 261 -7.88 13.85 -11.22
N ASP A 262 -8.57 13.50 -10.14
CA ASP A 262 -8.28 13.99 -8.79
C ASP A 262 -7.03 13.28 -8.24
N LEU A 263 -5.91 14.01 -8.23
CA LEU A 263 -4.65 13.57 -7.66
C LEU A 263 -4.52 14.16 -6.26
N VAL A 264 -4.15 13.34 -5.27
CA VAL A 264 -3.92 13.84 -3.90
C VAL A 264 -2.45 14.20 -3.79
N ILE A 265 -2.12 15.49 -3.87
CA ILE A 265 -0.75 15.98 -3.71
C ILE A 265 -0.59 16.52 -2.29
N PRO A 266 0.37 16.03 -1.49
CA PRO A 266 0.65 16.61 -0.19
C PRO A 266 1.16 18.04 -0.36
N LYS A 267 0.67 18.98 0.45
CA LYS A 267 1.19 20.36 0.50
C LYS A 267 2.37 20.52 1.46
N GLU A 268 2.70 19.46 2.19
CA GLU A 268 3.66 19.44 3.28
C GLU A 268 4.39 18.10 3.29
N ILE A 269 5.53 18.00 3.98
CA ILE A 269 6.29 16.74 4.03
C ILE A 269 5.53 15.74 4.91
N MET A 270 5.02 14.67 4.31
CA MET A 270 4.40 13.58 5.05
C MET A 270 5.41 12.45 5.27
N ILE A 271 5.47 11.93 6.49
CA ILE A 271 6.32 10.80 6.85
C ILE A 271 5.43 9.59 7.10
N LEU A 272 5.58 8.54 6.30
CA LEU A 272 4.87 7.27 6.49
C LEU A 272 5.79 6.29 7.24
N PRO A 273 5.53 6.01 8.54
CA PRO A 273 6.31 5.05 9.30
C PRO A 273 5.90 3.62 8.92
N LEU A 274 6.89 2.76 8.69
CA LEU A 274 6.73 1.36 8.33
C LEU A 274 7.65 0.50 9.20
N PRO A 275 7.19 -0.68 9.65
CA PRO A 275 8.03 -1.62 10.38
C PRO A 275 9.10 -2.21 9.45
N ASP A 276 10.20 -2.66 10.04
CA ASP A 276 11.31 -3.27 9.28
C ASP A 276 11.06 -4.70 8.80
N THR A 277 9.93 -5.27 9.20
CA THR A 277 9.54 -6.63 8.88
C THR A 277 8.20 -6.66 8.14
N LYS A 278 8.17 -7.44 7.06
CA LYS A 278 6.95 -7.69 6.27
C LYS A 278 5.84 -8.28 7.15
N ASN A 279 6.21 -9.13 8.11
CA ASN A 279 5.28 -9.78 9.04
C ASN A 279 4.48 -8.79 9.89
N ALA A 280 4.85 -7.52 10.00
CA ALA A 280 4.06 -6.52 10.73
C ALA A 280 3.16 -5.67 9.83
N PHE A 281 3.26 -5.78 8.49
CA PHE A 281 2.46 -4.99 7.54
C PHE A 281 0.97 -5.27 7.67
N HIS A 282 0.59 -6.51 7.97
CA HIS A 282 -0.81 -6.86 8.13
C HIS A 282 -1.50 -6.21 9.35
N LEU A 283 -0.70 -5.73 10.30
CA LEU A 283 -1.15 -5.03 11.51
C LEU A 283 -1.29 -3.52 11.30
N LEU A 284 -0.67 -2.97 10.26
CA LEU A 284 -0.84 -1.58 9.87
C LEU A 284 -2.25 -1.38 9.31
N ASN A 285 -2.97 -0.41 9.88
CA ASN A 285 -4.17 0.13 9.27
C ASN A 285 -3.81 1.45 8.59
N ILE A 286 -3.21 1.34 7.40
CA ILE A 286 -2.90 2.51 6.57
C ILE A 286 -4.20 3.17 6.08
N ASP A 287 -5.32 2.45 6.08
CA ASP A 287 -6.65 2.94 5.72
C ASP A 287 -7.19 4.01 6.70
N ASN A 288 -6.58 4.21 7.86
CA ASN A 288 -6.93 5.27 8.82
C ASN A 288 -5.91 6.43 8.86
N SER A 289 -4.96 6.47 7.92
CA SER A 289 -4.09 7.63 7.72
C SER A 289 -4.92 8.85 7.28
N TRP A 290 -4.48 10.08 7.59
CA TRP A 290 -5.15 11.35 7.24
C TRP A 290 -5.44 11.56 5.75
N ILE A 291 -5.01 10.63 4.87
CA ILE A 291 -5.37 10.59 3.45
C ILE A 291 -6.88 10.29 3.27
N LYS A 292 -7.52 9.59 4.21
CA LYS A 292 -8.96 9.25 4.14
C LYS A 292 -9.94 10.42 4.33
N PRO A 293 -9.79 11.31 5.35
CA PRO A 293 -10.80 12.34 5.63
C PRO A 293 -10.94 13.49 4.61
N VAL A 294 -10.05 13.64 3.63
CA VAL A 294 -10.19 14.70 2.60
C VAL A 294 -11.24 14.34 1.53
N ILE A 295 -11.60 13.06 1.37
CA ILE A 295 -12.50 12.61 0.30
C ILE A 295 -13.79 12.06 0.90
N SER A 296 -14.77 12.93 1.10
CA SER A 296 -16.13 12.54 1.45
C SER A 296 -16.87 11.94 0.24
N LYS A 297 -17.53 10.78 0.46
CA LYS A 297 -18.77 10.31 -0.19
C LYS A 297 -18.77 9.58 -1.55
N SER A 298 -17.66 9.10 -2.12
CA SER A 298 -17.75 8.25 -3.33
C SER A 298 -17.00 6.93 -3.16
N TYR A 299 -17.73 5.82 -3.32
CA TYR A 299 -17.27 4.45 -3.17
C TYR A 299 -16.27 4.06 -4.28
N ALA A 300 -15.01 4.44 -4.13
CA ALA A 300 -13.86 3.77 -4.75
C ALA A 300 -12.58 4.20 -4.03
N THR A 301 -12.07 3.35 -3.13
CA THR A 301 -11.00 3.63 -2.16
C THR A 301 -9.61 3.66 -2.82
N TYR A 302 -9.42 4.41 -3.91
CA TYR A 302 -8.10 4.60 -4.54
C TYR A 302 -7.49 5.91 -4.05
N TYR A 303 -6.39 5.81 -3.33
CA TYR A 303 -5.52 6.92 -2.99
C TYR A 303 -4.22 6.74 -3.74
N MET A 304 -3.80 7.76 -4.46
CA MET A 304 -2.56 7.71 -5.22
C MET A 304 -1.93 9.10 -5.10
N THR A 305 -0.65 9.15 -4.76
CA THR A 305 0.13 10.40 -4.58
C THR A 305 1.54 10.18 -5.13
N GLY A 306 2.19 11.26 -5.56
CA GLY A 306 3.60 11.21 -5.98
C GLY A 306 3.91 10.75 -7.41
N TYR A 307 3.03 9.98 -8.09
CA TYR A 307 2.94 9.63 -9.53
C TYR A 307 4.17 9.61 -10.46
N GLU A 308 5.37 9.49 -9.94
CA GLU A 308 6.56 9.44 -10.76
C GLU A 308 6.46 8.27 -11.74
N ASN A 309 6.56 8.54 -13.04
CA ASN A 309 6.35 7.58 -14.13
C ASN A 309 4.92 7.02 -14.26
N ALA A 310 3.90 7.66 -13.70
CA ALA A 310 2.51 7.32 -14.04
C ALA A 310 2.20 7.75 -15.49
N VAL A 311 1.28 7.06 -16.14
CA VAL A 311 0.98 7.24 -17.56
C VAL A 311 -0.52 7.37 -17.76
N ILE A 312 -0.97 8.44 -18.40
CA ILE A 312 -2.33 8.60 -18.91
C ILE A 312 -2.36 7.98 -20.30
N ARG A 313 -3.24 7.01 -20.49
CA ARG A 313 -3.43 6.29 -21.76
C ARG A 313 -4.80 6.58 -22.33
N LEU A 314 -4.83 6.93 -23.60
CA LEU A 314 -6.04 6.89 -24.41
C LEU A 314 -6.06 5.56 -25.16
N VAL A 315 -7.08 4.76 -24.88
CA VAL A 315 -7.22 3.40 -25.40
C VAL A 315 -8.46 3.33 -26.29
N LEU A 316 -8.27 2.95 -27.54
CA LEU A 316 -9.36 2.60 -28.46
C LEU A 316 -9.56 1.08 -28.42
N ASP A 317 -10.67 0.63 -27.84
CA ASP A 317 -11.02 -0.80 -27.71
C ASP A 317 -11.56 -1.31 -29.04
N ILE A 318 -10.82 -2.20 -29.71
CA ILE A 318 -11.19 -2.74 -31.01
C ILE A 318 -11.65 -4.20 -30.88
N PRO A 319 -12.85 -4.55 -31.36
CA PRO A 319 -13.29 -5.94 -31.39
C PRO A 319 -12.28 -6.85 -32.10
N HIS A 320 -11.89 -7.94 -31.46
CA HIS A 320 -11.05 -8.99 -32.02
C HIS A 320 -9.66 -8.53 -32.55
N ALA A 321 -9.18 -7.37 -32.11
CA ALA A 321 -7.85 -6.87 -32.45
C ALA A 321 -7.13 -6.34 -31.20
N ARG A 322 -5.85 -6.01 -31.36
CA ARG A 322 -5.13 -5.28 -30.31
C ARG A 322 -5.68 -3.86 -30.21
N ASP A 323 -5.88 -3.40 -28.97
CA ASP A 323 -6.21 -2.01 -28.66
C ASP A 323 -5.14 -1.08 -29.22
N ILE A 324 -5.58 0.09 -29.68
CA ILE A 324 -4.66 1.16 -30.09
C ILE A 324 -4.54 2.12 -28.93
N VAL A 325 -3.30 2.45 -28.59
CA VAL A 325 -2.97 3.23 -27.40
C VAL A 325 -2.04 4.37 -27.77
N ASP A 326 -2.38 5.55 -27.30
CA ASP A 326 -1.48 6.70 -27.20
C ASP A 326 -1.34 7.08 -25.73
N GLU A 327 -0.16 7.55 -25.33
CA GLU A 327 0.17 7.70 -23.92
C GLU A 327 0.97 8.97 -23.61
N ALA A 328 0.71 9.53 -22.42
CA ALA A 328 1.39 10.69 -21.87
C ALA A 328 1.87 10.38 -20.46
N ARG A 329 3.15 10.63 -20.18
CA ARG A 329 3.71 10.41 -18.83
C ARG A 329 3.44 11.62 -17.94
N ILE A 330 3.17 11.34 -16.68
CA ILE A 330 3.15 12.28 -15.58
C ILE A 330 4.55 12.29 -14.98
N ARG A 331 5.17 13.47 -14.93
CA ARG A 331 6.42 13.73 -14.22
C ARG A 331 6.10 14.39 -12.90
N ALA A 332 6.75 13.95 -11.84
CA ALA A 332 6.76 14.66 -10.57
C ALA A 332 8.11 15.37 -10.40
N THR A 333 8.06 16.62 -9.97
CA THR A 333 9.25 17.41 -9.64
C THR A 333 9.10 17.97 -8.24
N VAL A 334 10.20 18.09 -7.50
CA VAL A 334 10.15 18.72 -6.17
C VAL A 334 9.91 20.21 -6.34
N GLU A 335 8.96 20.79 -5.60
CA GLU A 335 8.67 22.23 -5.68
C GLU A 335 9.93 23.07 -5.44
N GLN A 336 10.17 24.08 -6.30
CA GLN A 336 11.41 24.87 -6.31
C GLN A 336 11.73 25.56 -4.96
N GLY A 337 10.71 25.99 -4.22
CA GLY A 337 10.86 26.60 -2.89
C GLY A 337 11.41 25.68 -1.79
N LEU A 338 11.54 24.37 -2.06
CA LEU A 338 12.21 23.42 -1.16
C LEU A 338 13.69 23.22 -1.48
N ARG A 339 14.18 23.68 -2.64
CA ARG A 339 15.57 23.52 -3.07
C ARG A 339 16.47 24.73 -2.78
N GLU A 340 15.88 25.91 -2.56
CA GLU A 340 16.60 27.20 -2.45
C GLU A 340 16.81 27.70 -1.01
N LEU A 341 16.58 26.85 0.00
CA LEU A 341 16.84 27.09 1.42
C LEU A 341 17.67 25.94 1.97
#